data_AF-A0A170T666-F1
#
_entry.id   AF-A0A170T666-F1
#
_cell.length_a   1.000
_cell.length_b   1.000
_cell.length_c   1.000
_cell.angle_alpha   90.00
_cell.angle_beta   90.00
_cell.angle_gamma   90.00
#
_symmetry.space_group_name_H-M   'P 1'
#
loop_
_entity.id
_entity.type
_entity.pdbx_description
1 polymer ?
#
loop_
_entity_poly.entity_id
_entity_poly.type
_entity_poly.pdbx_seq_one_letter_code
_entity_poly.pdbx_strand_id
1 'polypeptide(L)'
;MLPSIVDSISTEAQRFYDQHFSVDDPTKVTLKLDVITLPAATGSNQNNFRFTRPVIKFGIQMDGKTIHRPQTFLNEAKLTQLALSVRFAASLVNLHESDLKLLVIDDLLISLDMSNRMKVAEILLSKQFNDYQKVILTHDLELFNEFRRLIANGIDKWCIRTLKGDAKDGITAKVNEKPLDKARQYIKGHDLEEAAVQLRKAAEETVKHTVAWQWVKRRDLESFIRCLKISRPPVIISKSSFP
;
A
#
# COMPACT_ATOMS: atom_id res chain seq x y z
N MET A 1 -2.36 26.18 -14.10
CA MET A 1 -2.43 25.50 -12.79
C MET A 1 -3.00 24.09 -12.94
N LEU A 2 -4.29 23.87 -13.23
CA LEU A 2 -4.83 22.49 -13.31
C LEU A 2 -4.19 21.62 -14.41
N PRO A 3 -4.05 22.08 -15.68
CA PRO A 3 -3.43 21.25 -16.73
C PRO A 3 -1.99 20.83 -16.39
N SER A 4 -1.16 21.77 -15.92
CA SER A 4 0.23 21.49 -15.54
C SER A 4 0.35 20.48 -14.40
N ILE A 5 -0.61 20.48 -13.46
CA ILE A 5 -0.66 19.49 -12.37
C ILE A 5 -1.03 18.12 -12.93
N VAL A 6 -2.06 18.06 -13.78
CA VAL A 6 -2.49 16.81 -14.40
C VAL A 6 -1.39 16.22 -15.29
N ASP A 7 -0.65 17.05 -16.02
CA ASP A 7 0.51 16.62 -16.81
C ASP A 7 1.64 16.06 -15.94
N SER A 8 1.89 16.67 -14.78
CA SER A 8 2.87 16.20 -13.81
C SER A 8 2.48 14.84 -13.24
N ILE A 9 1.20 14.68 -12.85
CA ILE A 9 0.66 13.39 -12.39
C ILE A 9 0.72 12.35 -13.52
N SER A 10 0.38 12.73 -14.75
CA SER A 10 0.43 11.84 -15.91
C SER A 10 1.85 11.32 -16.15
N THR A 11 2.84 12.20 -16.08
CA THR A 11 4.25 11.87 -16.27
C THR A 11 4.75 10.96 -15.16
N GLU A 12 4.43 11.28 -13.91
CA GLU A 12 4.83 10.46 -12.76
C GLU A 12 4.12 9.11 -12.78
N ALA A 13 2.86 9.05 -13.21
CA ALA A 13 2.10 7.80 -13.33
C ALA A 13 2.71 6.87 -14.40
N GLN A 14 3.14 7.42 -15.55
CA GLN A 14 3.84 6.62 -16.55
C GLN A 14 5.16 6.09 -16.00
N ARG A 15 5.97 6.95 -15.36
CA ARG A 15 7.24 6.53 -14.75
C ARG A 15 7.03 5.43 -13.71
N PHE A 16 6.03 5.58 -12.85
CA PHE A 16 5.69 4.62 -11.81
C PHE A 16 5.28 3.28 -12.41
N TYR A 17 4.43 3.31 -13.45
CA TYR A 17 4.01 2.11 -14.16
C TYR A 17 5.19 1.39 -14.81
N ASP A 18 6.05 2.13 -15.51
CA ASP A 18 7.24 1.59 -16.17
C ASP A 18 8.16 0.90 -15.17
N GLN A 19 8.36 1.51 -14.00
CA GLN A 19 9.25 0.99 -12.97
C GLN A 19 8.73 -0.29 -12.31
N HIS A 20 7.42 -0.38 -12.04
CA HIS A 20 6.89 -1.41 -11.13
C HIS A 20 6.03 -2.49 -11.82
N PHE A 21 5.46 -2.18 -13.00
CA PHE A 21 4.45 -3.03 -13.63
C PHE A 21 4.72 -3.40 -15.10
N SER A 22 5.61 -2.69 -15.80
CA SER A 22 5.83 -2.90 -17.24
C SER A 22 6.72 -4.10 -17.61
N VAL A 23 7.46 -4.66 -16.65
CA VAL A 23 8.49 -5.70 -16.90
C VAL A 23 7.93 -6.92 -17.64
N ASP A 24 6.69 -7.30 -17.32
CA ASP A 24 6.04 -8.51 -17.85
C ASP A 24 5.13 -8.19 -19.05
N ASP A 25 5.15 -6.96 -19.57
CA ASP A 25 4.25 -6.56 -20.64
C ASP A 25 4.73 -7.02 -22.02
N PRO A 26 3.85 -7.64 -22.83
CA PRO A 26 4.20 -8.05 -24.18
C PRO A 26 4.35 -6.86 -25.14
N THR A 27 3.78 -5.71 -24.80
CA THR A 27 3.71 -4.51 -25.64
C THR A 27 3.90 -3.25 -24.81
N LYS A 28 4.35 -2.17 -25.45
CA LYS A 28 4.60 -0.92 -24.73
C LYS A 28 3.27 -0.26 -24.39
N VAL A 29 2.96 -0.15 -23.10
CA VAL A 29 1.79 0.56 -22.58
C VAL A 29 2.15 2.01 -22.27
N THR A 30 1.40 2.95 -22.84
CA THR A 30 1.52 4.38 -22.53
C THR A 30 0.20 4.90 -21.97
N LEU A 31 0.23 5.51 -20.80
CA LEU A 31 -0.91 6.13 -20.14
C LEU A 31 -0.81 7.65 -20.24
N LYS A 32 -1.96 8.31 -20.36
CA LYS A 32 -2.05 9.78 -20.40
C LYS A 32 -3.28 10.28 -19.66
N LEU A 33 -3.09 11.29 -18.81
CA LEU A 33 -4.17 12.05 -18.21
C LEU A 33 -4.23 13.40 -18.91
N ASP A 34 -5.41 13.78 -19.41
CA ASP A 34 -5.62 15.05 -20.10
C ASP A 34 -6.84 15.78 -19.53
N VAL A 35 -6.73 17.10 -19.37
CA VAL A 35 -7.87 17.96 -18.99
C VAL A 35 -8.64 18.33 -20.25
N ILE A 36 -9.88 17.85 -20.36
CA ILE A 36 -10.76 18.11 -21.51
C ILE A 36 -11.59 19.38 -21.30
N THR A 37 -12.07 19.59 -20.07
CA THR A 37 -12.86 20.75 -19.70
C THR A 37 -12.18 21.45 -18.54
N LEU A 38 -11.90 22.74 -18.68
CA LEU A 38 -11.33 23.57 -17.63
C LEU A 38 -12.39 23.98 -16.60
N PRO A 39 -12.02 24.11 -15.31
CA PRO A 39 -12.93 24.63 -14.32
C PRO A 39 -13.19 26.12 -14.59
N ALA A 40 -14.45 26.52 -14.59
CA ALA A 40 -14.85 27.91 -14.80
C ALA A 40 -15.99 28.27 -13.85
N ALA A 41 -15.91 29.45 -13.23
CA ALA A 41 -17.01 30.04 -12.49
C ALA A 41 -17.56 31.21 -13.32
N THR A 42 -18.87 31.20 -13.57
CA THR A 42 -19.57 32.26 -14.29
C THR A 42 -20.75 32.75 -13.44
N GLY A 43 -21.16 34.00 -13.62
CA GLY A 43 -22.19 34.63 -12.80
C GLY A 43 -21.65 35.75 -11.90
N SER A 44 -22.55 36.64 -11.50
CA SER A 44 -22.29 37.85 -10.70
C SER A 44 -23.06 37.86 -9.37
N ASN A 45 -23.99 36.92 -9.16
CA ASN A 45 -24.78 36.77 -7.93
C ASN A 45 -25.11 35.28 -7.68
N GLN A 46 -25.65 34.96 -6.49
CA GLN A 46 -25.96 33.58 -6.13
C GLN A 46 -26.98 32.91 -7.07
N ASN A 47 -27.88 33.68 -7.66
CA ASN A 47 -28.94 33.15 -8.53
C ASN A 47 -28.44 32.80 -9.95
N ASN A 48 -27.33 33.38 -10.40
CA ASN A 48 -26.73 33.12 -11.71
C ASN A 48 -25.35 32.46 -11.65
N PHE A 49 -24.87 32.11 -10.45
CA PHE A 49 -23.61 31.42 -10.27
C PHE A 49 -23.65 30.02 -10.89
N ARG A 50 -22.71 29.74 -11.78
CA ARG A 50 -22.51 28.42 -12.41
C ARG A 50 -21.04 28.04 -12.33
N PHE A 51 -20.80 26.86 -11.77
CA PHE A 51 -19.48 26.24 -11.75
C PHE A 51 -19.39 25.09 -12.76
N THR A 52 -18.60 25.28 -13.80
CA THR A 52 -18.22 24.24 -14.75
C THR A 52 -17.21 23.32 -14.08
N ARG A 53 -17.61 22.06 -13.87
CA ARG A 53 -16.73 21.05 -13.28
C ARG A 53 -15.64 20.65 -14.29
N PRO A 54 -14.38 20.51 -13.85
CA PRO A 54 -13.34 20.04 -14.73
C PRO A 54 -13.58 18.58 -15.12
N VAL A 55 -13.26 18.24 -16.37
CA VAL A 55 -13.33 16.86 -16.87
C VAL A 55 -11.92 16.41 -17.19
N ILE A 56 -11.45 15.39 -16.47
CA ILE A 56 -10.16 14.74 -16.70
C ILE A 56 -10.42 13.42 -17.41
N LYS A 57 -9.71 13.18 -18.51
CA LYS A 57 -9.80 11.95 -19.28
C LYS A 57 -8.54 11.12 -19.06
N PHE A 58 -8.74 9.82 -18.85
CA PHE A 58 -7.69 8.82 -18.86
C PHE A 58 -7.63 8.16 -20.23
N GLY A 59 -6.45 8.17 -20.84
CA GLY A 59 -6.15 7.55 -22.12
C GLY A 59 -5.06 6.50 -21.98
N ILE A 60 -5.17 5.43 -22.76
CA ILE A 60 -4.17 4.37 -22.86
C ILE A 60 -3.84 4.15 -24.34
N GLN A 61 -2.56 3.99 -24.63
CA GLN A 61 -2.03 3.55 -25.91
C GLN A 61 -1.23 2.27 -25.72
N MET A 62 -1.35 1.35 -26.67
CA MET A 62 -0.47 0.17 -26.79
C MET A 62 0.16 0.15 -28.17
N ASP A 63 1.49 0.10 -28.22
CA ASP A 63 2.28 0.20 -29.46
C ASP A 63 1.84 1.38 -30.35
N GLY A 64 1.57 2.53 -29.71
CA GLY A 64 1.12 3.75 -30.37
C GLY A 64 -0.35 3.77 -30.80
N LYS A 65 -1.13 2.71 -30.56
CA LYS A 65 -2.57 2.66 -30.88
C LYS A 65 -3.41 3.01 -29.65
N THR A 66 -4.29 4.00 -29.80
CA THR A 66 -5.21 4.43 -28.74
C THR A 66 -6.29 3.38 -28.49
N ILE A 67 -6.48 3.03 -27.21
CA ILE A 67 -7.51 2.11 -26.75
C ILE A 67 -8.72 2.89 -26.25
N HIS A 68 -9.85 2.77 -26.95
CA HIS A 68 -11.07 3.49 -26.61
C HIS A 68 -11.91 2.83 -25.51
N ARG A 69 -11.77 1.51 -25.32
CA ARG A 69 -12.48 0.73 -24.30
C ARG A 69 -11.49 -0.13 -23.50
N PRO A 70 -10.71 0.48 -22.59
CA PRO A 70 -9.71 -0.23 -21.80
C PRO A 70 -10.27 -1.43 -21.05
N GLN A 71 -11.47 -1.32 -20.49
CA GLN A 71 -12.13 -2.37 -19.72
C GLN A 71 -12.45 -3.64 -20.53
N THR A 72 -12.57 -3.53 -21.84
CA THR A 72 -12.83 -4.68 -22.72
C THR A 72 -11.55 -5.27 -23.28
N PHE A 73 -10.50 -4.46 -23.39
CA PHE A 73 -9.24 -4.84 -24.00
C PHE A 73 -8.20 -5.33 -22.99
N LEU A 74 -8.19 -4.76 -21.79
CA LEU A 74 -7.26 -5.08 -20.71
C LEU A 74 -7.92 -6.02 -19.70
N ASN A 75 -7.14 -6.92 -19.14
CA ASN A 75 -7.58 -7.71 -18.00
C ASN A 75 -7.66 -6.85 -16.72
N GLU A 76 -8.37 -7.36 -15.71
CA GLU A 76 -8.62 -6.65 -14.45
C GLU A 76 -7.33 -6.33 -13.69
N ALA A 77 -6.37 -7.27 -13.68
CA ALA A 77 -5.06 -7.07 -13.07
C ALA A 77 -4.34 -5.86 -13.67
N LYS A 78 -4.35 -5.73 -15.00
CA LYS A 78 -3.71 -4.64 -15.73
C LYS A 78 -4.39 -3.30 -15.48
N LEU A 79 -5.73 -3.27 -15.50
CA LEU A 79 -6.49 -2.07 -15.13
C LEU A 79 -6.13 -1.61 -13.71
N THR A 80 -5.94 -2.56 -12.80
CA THR A 80 -5.58 -2.25 -11.43
C THR A 80 -4.16 -1.70 -11.31
N GLN A 81 -3.18 -2.29 -12.00
CA GLN A 81 -1.81 -1.77 -12.04
C GLN A 81 -1.76 -0.33 -12.55
N LEU A 82 -2.55 -0.02 -13.59
CA LEU A 82 -2.69 1.33 -14.13
C LEU A 82 -3.34 2.28 -13.11
N ALA A 83 -4.42 1.85 -12.46
CA ALA A 83 -5.10 2.64 -11.43
C ALA A 83 -4.19 2.94 -10.23
N LEU A 84 -3.43 1.94 -9.76
CA LEU A 84 -2.45 2.08 -8.70
C LEU A 84 -1.34 3.07 -9.10
N SER A 85 -0.86 2.98 -10.33
CA SER A 85 0.18 3.89 -10.85
C SER A 85 -0.30 5.34 -10.83
N VAL A 86 -1.54 5.60 -11.29
CA VAL A 86 -2.14 6.95 -11.22
C VAL A 86 -2.32 7.40 -9.77
N ARG A 87 -2.81 6.53 -8.88
CA ARG A 87 -3.06 6.86 -7.47
C ARG A 87 -1.77 7.21 -6.72
N PHE A 88 -0.73 6.40 -6.90
CA PHE A 88 0.56 6.65 -6.26
C PHE A 88 1.26 7.87 -6.84
N ALA A 89 1.23 8.06 -8.17
CA ALA A 89 1.74 9.26 -8.80
C ALA A 89 1.06 10.54 -8.30
N ALA A 90 -0.26 10.54 -8.18
CA ALA A 90 -0.99 11.67 -7.61
C ALA A 90 -0.59 11.95 -6.16
N SER A 91 -0.18 10.93 -5.41
CA SER A 91 0.32 11.08 -4.04
C SER A 91 1.75 11.62 -4.00
N LEU A 92 2.59 11.25 -4.96
CA LEU A 92 4.00 11.67 -5.07
C LEU A 92 4.14 13.08 -5.61
N VAL A 93 3.27 13.48 -6.54
CA VAL A 93 3.12 14.86 -7.02
C VAL A 93 2.43 15.67 -5.92
N ASN A 94 3.14 15.86 -4.80
CA ASN A 94 2.70 16.66 -3.68
C ASN A 94 2.61 18.12 -4.12
N LEU A 95 1.39 18.68 -4.12
CA LEU A 95 1.15 20.10 -4.44
C LEU A 95 1.61 21.05 -3.34
N HIS A 96 1.90 20.52 -2.16
CA HIS A 96 2.33 21.27 -0.99
C HIS A 96 3.48 20.53 -0.30
N GLU A 97 4.58 21.24 -0.03
CA GLU A 97 5.60 20.78 0.92
C GLU A 97 4.96 20.76 2.31
N SER A 98 4.33 19.65 2.66
CA SER A 98 3.85 19.39 4.02
C SER A 98 4.94 18.66 4.79
N ASP A 99 5.26 19.14 5.98
CA ASP A 99 6.16 18.48 6.93
C ASP A 99 5.64 17.09 7.36
N LEU A 100 4.33 16.84 7.22
CA LEU A 100 3.69 15.57 7.52
C LEU A 100 3.02 15.00 6.26
N LYS A 101 3.51 13.85 5.81
CA LYS A 101 2.91 13.05 4.73
C LYS A 101 2.33 11.77 5.33
N LEU A 102 1.02 11.60 5.22
CA LEU A 102 0.31 10.43 5.75
C LEU A 102 -0.20 9.56 4.61
N LEU A 103 0.11 8.27 4.67
CA LEU A 103 -0.40 7.25 3.76
C LEU A 103 -1.23 6.24 4.54
N VAL A 104 -2.55 6.36 4.41
CA VAL A 104 -3.51 5.41 4.99
C VAL A 104 -4.00 4.46 3.90
N ILE A 105 -3.77 3.18 4.10
CA ILE A 105 -4.17 2.10 3.20
C ILE A 105 -5.24 1.29 3.92
N ASP A 106 -6.48 1.38 3.47
CA ASP A 106 -7.59 0.61 4.05
C ASP A 106 -8.09 -0.43 3.07
N ASP A 107 -7.85 -1.71 3.38
CA ASP A 107 -8.38 -2.86 2.65
C ASP A 107 -8.12 -2.83 1.12
N LEU A 108 -7.12 -2.04 0.68
CA LEU A 108 -6.80 -1.74 -0.73
C LEU A 108 -6.49 -3.00 -1.55
N LEU A 109 -6.14 -4.09 -0.89
CA LEU A 109 -5.50 -5.26 -1.50
C LEU A 109 -6.40 -6.49 -1.56
N ILE A 110 -7.64 -6.45 -1.03
CA ILE A 110 -8.50 -7.65 -0.99
C ILE A 110 -9.00 -8.07 -2.37
N SER A 111 -9.26 -7.13 -3.27
CA SER A 111 -9.69 -7.47 -4.65
C SER A 111 -8.52 -7.73 -5.60
N LEU A 112 -7.26 -7.67 -5.13
CA LEU A 112 -6.08 -7.88 -5.97
C LEU A 112 -5.66 -9.34 -5.99
N ASP A 113 -5.08 -9.78 -7.09
CA ASP A 113 -4.33 -11.05 -7.12
C ASP A 113 -3.06 -10.98 -6.25
N MET A 114 -2.57 -12.14 -5.80
CA MET A 114 -1.45 -12.23 -4.88
C MET A 114 -0.16 -11.57 -5.42
N SER A 115 0.08 -11.63 -6.73
CA SER A 115 1.26 -11.01 -7.35
C SER A 115 1.22 -9.50 -7.22
N ASN A 116 0.07 -8.89 -7.52
CA ASN A 116 -0.14 -7.46 -7.36
C ASN A 116 -0.14 -7.04 -5.89
N ARG A 117 -0.68 -7.85 -4.98
CA ARG A 117 -0.59 -7.60 -3.52
C ARG A 117 0.86 -7.49 -3.05
N MET A 118 1.71 -8.43 -3.48
CA MET A 118 3.14 -8.43 -3.18
C MET A 118 3.85 -7.19 -3.72
N LYS A 119 3.64 -6.88 -5.01
CA LYS A 119 4.22 -5.67 -5.63
C LYS A 119 3.82 -4.41 -4.88
N VAL A 120 2.54 -4.26 -4.49
CA VAL A 120 2.10 -3.10 -3.72
C VAL A 120 2.72 -3.05 -2.32
N ALA A 121 2.85 -4.18 -1.62
CA ALA A 121 3.52 -4.22 -0.33
C ALA A 121 4.98 -3.77 -0.43
N GLU A 122 5.72 -4.24 -1.44
CA GLU A 122 7.10 -3.82 -1.70
C GLU A 122 7.21 -2.34 -2.05
N ILE A 123 6.32 -1.83 -2.91
CA ILE A 123 6.22 -0.41 -3.25
C ILE A 123 6.04 0.42 -1.99
N LEU A 124 5.07 0.07 -1.13
CA LEU A 124 4.74 0.81 0.09
C LEU A 124 5.91 0.85 1.08
N LEU A 125 6.75 -0.19 1.08
CA LEU A 125 7.95 -0.30 1.93
C LEU A 125 9.22 0.23 1.25
N SER A 126 9.14 0.66 0.00
CA SER A 126 10.27 1.16 -0.78
C SER A 126 10.70 2.56 -0.34
N LYS A 127 11.88 2.97 -0.82
CA LYS A 127 12.42 4.30 -0.56
C LYS A 127 11.53 5.45 -1.06
N GLN A 128 10.65 5.18 -2.03
CA GLN A 128 9.74 6.20 -2.59
C GLN A 128 8.75 6.74 -1.57
N PHE A 129 8.41 5.95 -0.56
CA PHE A 129 7.45 6.35 0.49
C PHE A 129 8.10 6.46 1.86
N ASN A 130 9.43 6.55 1.96
CA ASN A 130 10.12 6.58 3.26
C ASN A 130 9.75 7.80 4.11
N ASP A 131 9.44 8.92 3.48
CA ASP A 131 8.99 10.16 4.10
C ASP A 131 7.50 10.17 4.48
N TYR A 132 6.75 9.12 4.15
CA TYR A 132 5.36 8.95 4.55
C TYR A 132 5.25 8.17 5.87
N GLN A 133 4.45 8.70 6.79
CA GLN A 133 3.89 7.93 7.90
C GLN A 133 2.83 6.99 7.33
N LYS A 134 3.00 5.68 7.57
CA LYS A 134 2.16 4.63 6.98
C LYS A 134 1.20 4.07 8.03
N VAL A 135 -0.07 3.95 7.64
CA VAL A 135 -1.10 3.21 8.39
C VAL A 135 -1.74 2.21 7.45
N ILE A 136 -1.49 0.92 7.70
CA ILE A 136 -2.00 -0.16 6.85
C ILE A 136 -3.06 -0.93 7.65
N LEU A 137 -4.27 -0.93 7.13
CA LEU A 137 -5.42 -1.61 7.70
C LEU A 137 -5.85 -2.70 6.74
N THR A 138 -5.99 -3.92 7.23
CA THR A 138 -6.45 -5.03 6.40
C THR A 138 -7.24 -6.05 7.21
N HIS A 139 -8.29 -6.61 6.62
CA HIS A 139 -8.94 -7.81 7.15
C HIS A 139 -8.33 -9.11 6.64
N ASP A 140 -7.41 -9.04 5.67
CA ASP A 140 -6.74 -10.20 5.10
C ASP A 140 -5.53 -10.60 5.96
N LEU A 141 -5.61 -11.79 6.57
CA LEU A 141 -4.58 -12.30 7.47
C LEU A 141 -3.30 -12.71 6.72
N GLU A 142 -3.41 -13.18 5.47
CA GLU A 142 -2.26 -13.58 4.67
C GLU A 142 -1.43 -12.34 4.31
N LEU A 143 -2.10 -11.30 3.82
CA LEU A 143 -1.47 -10.04 3.52
C LEU A 143 -0.86 -9.38 4.76
N PHE A 144 -1.54 -9.44 5.90
CA PHE A 144 -1.00 -8.94 7.16
C PHE A 144 0.29 -9.67 7.54
N ASN A 145 0.34 -11.00 7.42
CA ASN A 145 1.54 -11.77 7.71
C ASN A 145 2.67 -11.48 6.70
N GLU A 146 2.30 -11.22 5.45
CA GLU A 146 3.25 -10.86 4.42
C GLU A 146 3.92 -9.51 4.70
N PHE A 147 3.17 -8.49 5.09
CA PHE A 147 3.75 -7.24 5.57
C PHE A 147 4.70 -7.46 6.75
N ARG A 148 4.32 -8.31 7.72
CA ARG A 148 5.19 -8.65 8.86
C ARG A 148 6.49 -9.31 8.41
N ARG A 149 6.43 -10.16 7.38
CA ARG A 149 7.60 -10.81 6.77
C ARG A 149 8.52 -9.75 6.14
N LEU A 150 7.98 -8.86 5.31
CA LEU A 150 8.75 -7.83 4.62
C LEU A 150 9.42 -6.83 5.59
N ILE A 151 8.78 -6.52 6.72
CA ILE A 151 9.34 -5.61 7.74
C ILE A 151 10.16 -6.31 8.83
N ALA A 152 10.39 -7.63 8.74
CA ALA A 152 10.99 -8.42 9.82
C ALA A 152 12.33 -7.85 10.33
N ASN A 153 13.16 -7.31 9.43
CA ASN A 153 14.47 -6.71 9.73
C ASN A 153 14.39 -5.36 10.47
N GLY A 154 13.21 -4.75 10.58
CA GLY A 154 12.99 -3.47 11.27
C GLY A 154 11.66 -3.45 12.03
N ILE A 155 11.21 -4.62 12.49
CA ILE A 155 9.89 -4.81 13.09
C ILE A 155 9.68 -3.99 14.36
N ASP A 156 10.76 -3.67 15.06
CA ASP A 156 10.82 -2.79 16.24
C ASP A 156 10.39 -1.36 15.92
N LYS A 157 10.51 -0.94 14.66
CA LYS A 157 10.09 0.38 14.17
C LYS A 157 8.60 0.43 13.84
N TRP A 158 7.88 -0.69 13.90
CA TRP A 158 6.48 -0.80 13.50
C TRP A 158 5.56 -1.13 14.68
N CYS A 159 4.41 -0.47 14.71
CA CYS A 159 3.35 -0.78 15.65
C CYS A 159 2.41 -1.81 15.01
N ILE A 160 2.50 -3.07 15.46
CA ILE A 160 1.67 -4.16 14.93
C ILE A 160 0.52 -4.42 15.91
N ARG A 161 -0.71 -4.33 15.43
CA ARG A 161 -1.94 -4.53 16.22
C ARG A 161 -2.92 -5.46 15.51
N THR A 162 -3.74 -6.12 16.31
CA THR A 162 -4.92 -6.86 15.84
C THR A 162 -6.14 -6.35 16.59
N LEU A 163 -7.16 -5.92 15.86
CA LEU A 163 -8.45 -5.57 16.42
C LEU A 163 -9.27 -6.84 16.59
N LYS A 164 -9.82 -7.06 17.79
CA LYS A 164 -10.73 -8.16 18.11
C LYS A 164 -11.93 -7.62 18.90
N GLY A 165 -13.13 -8.08 18.56
CA GLY A 165 -14.37 -7.73 19.25
C GLY A 165 -15.57 -7.71 18.30
N ASP A 166 -16.74 -7.42 18.85
CA ASP A 166 -18.00 -7.27 18.14
C ASP A 166 -18.49 -5.82 18.26
N ALA A 167 -19.33 -5.35 17.33
CA ALA A 167 -19.96 -4.04 17.43
C ALA A 167 -20.80 -3.88 18.71
N LYS A 168 -21.34 -4.98 19.25
CA LYS A 168 -22.13 -4.99 20.49
C LYS A 168 -21.29 -4.92 21.77
N ASP A 169 -20.18 -5.68 21.81
CA ASP A 169 -19.35 -5.85 23.01
C ASP A 169 -18.12 -4.90 23.05
N GLY A 170 -17.90 -4.16 21.95
CA GLY A 170 -16.80 -3.23 21.78
C GLY A 170 -15.58 -3.85 21.08
N ILE A 171 -14.81 -3.00 20.40
CA ILE A 171 -13.60 -3.40 19.67
C ILE A 171 -12.38 -3.12 20.54
N THR A 172 -11.55 -4.14 20.76
CA THR A 172 -10.29 -4.01 21.51
C THR A 172 -9.08 -4.19 20.61
N ALA A 173 -8.07 -3.32 20.76
CA ALA A 173 -6.80 -3.44 20.05
C ALA A 173 -5.81 -4.24 20.90
N LYS A 174 -5.38 -5.41 20.40
CA LYS A 174 -4.35 -6.24 21.03
C LYS A 174 -3.01 -6.07 20.33
N VAL A 175 -1.93 -6.05 21.09
CA VAL A 175 -0.57 -6.14 20.55
C VAL A 175 -0.40 -7.51 19.91
N ASN A 176 0.05 -7.56 18.66
CA ASN A 176 0.27 -8.85 18.01
C ASN A 176 1.69 -9.35 18.32
N GLU A 177 1.80 -10.13 19.39
CA GLU A 177 3.05 -10.74 19.84
C GLU A 177 3.51 -11.85 18.88
N LYS A 178 4.83 -12.11 18.84
CA LYS A 178 5.38 -13.20 18.04
C LYS A 178 4.84 -14.55 18.54
N PRO A 179 4.66 -15.55 17.67
CA PRO A 179 4.21 -16.88 18.10
C PRO A 179 5.08 -17.47 19.23
N LEU A 180 6.40 -17.22 19.20
CA LEU A 180 7.32 -17.59 20.27
C LEU A 180 7.02 -16.91 21.62
N ASP A 181 6.66 -15.63 21.60
CA ASP A 181 6.33 -14.88 22.82
C ASP A 181 4.98 -15.36 23.38
N LYS A 182 4.00 -15.64 22.50
CA LYS A 182 2.72 -16.26 22.88
C LYS A 182 2.93 -17.65 23.47
N ALA A 183 3.77 -18.48 22.84
CA ALA A 183 4.13 -19.79 23.37
C ALA A 183 4.73 -19.68 24.78
N ARG A 184 5.64 -18.72 25.01
CA ARG A 184 6.21 -18.47 26.34
C ARG A 184 5.16 -18.04 27.36
N GLN A 185 4.15 -17.24 26.97
CA GLN A 185 3.05 -16.86 27.84
C GLN A 185 2.14 -18.04 28.18
N TYR A 186 1.77 -18.87 27.20
CA TYR A 186 0.97 -20.07 27.42
C TYR A 186 1.69 -21.11 28.28
N ILE A 187 3.01 -21.28 28.10
CA ILE A 187 3.84 -22.11 28.99
C ILE A 187 3.79 -21.60 30.43
N LYS A 188 3.89 -20.28 30.65
CA LYS A 188 3.76 -19.68 31.99
C LYS A 188 2.34 -19.81 32.56
N GLY A 189 1.33 -19.76 31.70
CA GLY A 189 -0.07 -19.97 32.04
C GLY A 189 -0.48 -21.44 32.20
N HIS A 190 0.46 -22.38 32.03
CA HIS A 190 0.24 -23.85 32.06
C HIS A 190 -0.70 -24.38 30.96
N ASP A 191 -0.94 -23.62 29.89
CA ASP A 191 -1.70 -24.07 28.72
C ASP A 191 -0.73 -24.63 27.67
N LEU A 192 -0.40 -25.91 27.81
CA LEU A 192 0.64 -26.55 27.00
C LEU A 192 0.18 -26.88 25.57
N GLU A 193 -1.13 -27.06 25.35
CA GLU A 193 -1.68 -27.34 24.02
C GLU A 193 -1.58 -26.10 23.11
N GLU A 194 -2.01 -24.93 23.60
CA GLU A 194 -1.86 -23.68 22.86
C GLU A 194 -0.39 -23.29 22.70
N ALA A 195 0.45 -23.56 23.70
CA ALA A 195 1.89 -23.38 23.57
C ALA A 195 2.48 -24.23 22.41
N ALA A 196 2.08 -25.50 22.31
CA ALA A 196 2.55 -26.40 21.25
C ALA A 196 2.12 -25.92 19.85
N VAL A 197 0.88 -25.43 19.71
CA VAL A 197 0.37 -24.84 18.47
C VAL A 197 1.19 -23.61 18.07
N GLN A 198 1.49 -22.71 19.02
CA GLN A 198 2.27 -21.52 18.73
C GLN A 198 3.75 -21.85 18.44
N LEU A 199 4.32 -22.86 19.10
CA LEU A 199 5.67 -23.36 18.81
C LEU A 199 5.76 -23.97 17.40
N ARG A 200 4.75 -24.74 16.99
CA ARG A 200 4.67 -25.26 15.62
C ARG A 200 4.60 -24.13 14.60
N LYS A 201 3.76 -23.13 14.84
CA LYS A 201 3.68 -21.93 13.98
C LYS A 201 5.02 -21.20 13.89
N ALA A 202 5.72 -21.04 15.02
CA ALA A 202 7.05 -20.44 15.04
C ALA A 202 8.10 -21.27 14.27
N ALA A 203 8.04 -22.60 14.38
CA ALA A 203 8.92 -23.50 13.66
C ALA A 203 8.66 -23.45 12.14
N GLU A 204 7.40 -23.50 11.71
CA GLU A 204 7.01 -23.37 10.31
C GLU A 204 7.44 -22.01 9.72
N GLU A 205 7.30 -20.93 10.50
CA GLU A 205 7.77 -19.58 10.14
C GLU A 205 9.31 -19.56 9.98
N THR A 206 10.04 -20.21 10.89
CA THR A 206 11.51 -20.31 10.85
C THR A 206 11.99 -21.15 9.66
N VAL A 207 11.29 -22.24 9.32
CA VAL A 207 11.61 -23.07 8.15
C VAL A 207 11.38 -22.30 6.86
N LYS A 208 10.24 -21.61 6.72
CA LYS A 208 9.97 -20.72 5.58
C LYS A 208 11.02 -19.63 5.45
N HIS A 209 11.47 -19.09 6.59
CA HIS A 209 12.57 -18.14 6.63
C HIS A 209 13.85 -18.78 6.08
N THR A 210 14.26 -19.93 6.58
CA THR A 210 15.53 -20.57 6.17
C THR A 210 15.58 -20.95 4.69
N VAL A 211 14.44 -21.37 4.11
CA VAL A 211 14.34 -21.72 2.68
C VAL A 211 14.35 -20.46 1.79
N ALA A 212 13.81 -19.33 2.25
CA ALA A 212 13.87 -18.06 1.53
C ALA A 212 15.25 -17.37 1.58
N TRP A 213 16.09 -17.71 2.57
CA TRP A 213 17.37 -17.05 2.86
C TRP A 213 18.57 -17.51 2.01
N GLN A 214 18.40 -18.42 1.04
CA GLN A 214 19.49 -18.73 0.09
C GLN A 214 19.82 -17.59 -0.89
N TRP A 215 19.06 -16.50 -0.89
CA TRP A 215 19.35 -15.31 -1.69
C TRP A 215 19.23 -14.06 -0.82
N VAL A 216 20.37 -13.50 -0.37
CA VAL A 216 20.69 -12.06 -0.20
C VAL A 216 21.82 -11.88 0.81
N LYS A 217 22.89 -11.22 0.37
CA LYS A 217 24.13 -10.93 1.13
C LYS A 217 24.09 -9.52 1.75
N ARG A 218 24.64 -9.45 2.97
CA ARG A 218 24.98 -8.32 3.88
C ARG A 218 25.24 -6.90 3.30
N ARG A 219 24.75 -5.87 4.01
CA ARG A 219 25.31 -4.52 4.32
C ARG A 219 24.23 -3.67 5.03
N ASP A 220 24.45 -2.69 5.92
CA ASP A 220 25.57 -2.20 6.75
C ASP A 220 24.97 -1.28 7.84
N LEU A 221 25.69 -1.03 8.93
CA LEU A 221 25.19 -0.50 10.22
C LEU A 221 25.05 1.04 10.33
N GLU A 222 25.21 1.81 9.26
CA GLU A 222 25.25 3.29 9.31
C GLU A 222 23.88 4.00 9.36
N SER A 223 22.78 3.27 9.24
CA SER A 223 21.41 3.85 9.23
C SER A 223 20.85 4.18 10.62
N PHE A 224 21.61 3.88 11.69
CA PHE A 224 21.16 4.04 13.08
C PHE A 224 21.17 5.49 13.58
N ILE A 225 22.04 6.35 13.02
CA ILE A 225 22.27 7.71 13.54
C ILE A 225 21.32 8.77 12.93
N ARG A 226 20.60 8.45 11.84
CA ARG A 226 19.76 9.44 11.13
C ARG A 226 18.30 9.51 11.60
N CYS A 227 17.88 8.72 12.60
CA CYS A 227 16.47 8.54 12.98
C CYS A 227 15.94 9.51 14.06
N LEU A 228 16.52 10.71 14.20
CA LEU A 228 16.01 11.77 15.07
C LEU A 228 15.38 12.88 14.23
N LYS A 229 14.18 12.60 13.69
CA LYS A 229 13.18 13.63 13.32
C LYS A 229 11.78 13.00 13.28
N ILE A 230 11.11 13.17 14.42
CA ILE A 230 9.68 13.46 14.65
C ILE A 230 8.59 12.50 14.10
N SER A 231 7.86 11.96 15.08
CA SER A 231 6.45 11.52 15.09
C SER A 231 6.09 10.09 14.66
N ARG A 232 6.02 9.24 15.71
CA ARG A 232 5.31 7.94 15.88
C ARG A 232 5.62 6.81 14.89
N PRO A 233 5.80 5.56 15.38
CA PRO A 233 6.07 4.42 14.51
C PRO A 233 4.90 4.19 13.54
N PRO A 234 5.16 3.85 12.26
CA PRO A 234 4.13 3.41 11.33
C PRO A 234 3.36 2.21 11.91
N VAL A 235 2.07 2.11 11.57
CA VAL A 235 1.13 1.18 12.22
C VAL A 235 0.57 0.22 11.19
N ILE A 236 0.54 -1.08 11.51
CA ILE A 236 -0.16 -2.10 10.74
C ILE A 236 -1.20 -2.75 11.64
N ILE A 237 -2.45 -2.77 11.19
CA ILE A 237 -3.58 -3.27 11.93
C ILE A 237 -4.30 -4.35 11.12
N SER A 238 -4.39 -5.55 11.69
CA SER A 238 -5.30 -6.58 11.21
C SER A 238 -6.69 -6.37 11.83
N LYS A 239 -7.74 -6.35 11.00
CA LYS A 239 -9.15 -6.41 11.43
C LYS A 239 -9.59 -7.88 11.37
N SER A 240 -9.94 -8.51 12.49
CA SER A 240 -10.59 -9.82 12.40
C SER A 240 -12.02 -9.64 11.84
N SER A 241 -12.43 -10.48 10.89
CA SER A 241 -13.77 -10.46 10.30
C SER A 241 -14.84 -10.41 11.39
N PHE A 242 -15.73 -9.42 11.27
CA PHE A 242 -16.96 -9.36 12.05
C PHE A 242 -17.93 -10.40 11.49
N PRO A 243 -18.54 -11.26 12.32
CA PRO A 243 -19.66 -12.08 11.89
C PRO A 243 -20.88 -11.22 11.51
#